data_AF-A0A963KMS6-F1
#
_entry.id   AF-A0A963KMS6-F1
#
_cell.length_a   1.000
_cell.length_b   1.000
_cell.length_c   1.000
_cell.angle_alpha   90.00
_cell.angle_beta   90.00
_cell.angle_gamma   90.00
#
_symmetry.space_group_name_H-M   'P 1'
#
loop_
_entity.id
_entity.type
_entity.pdbx_description
1 polymer ?
#
loop_
_entity_poly.entity_id
_entity_poly.type
_entity_poly.pdbx_seq_one_letter_code
_entity_poly.pdbx_strand_id
1 'polypeptide(L)' 'MAQSRRLDVVVCIALLDIDHFKRVNDVCGHSVGYRVLQEFASIAMGVV' A
#
# COMPACT_ATOMS: atom_id res chain seq x y z
N MET A 1 -8.18 -12.68 -12.53
CA MET A 1 -8.78 -14.04 -12.50
C MET A 1 -8.70 -14.77 -13.83
N ALA A 2 -9.14 -14.20 -14.96
CA ALA A 2 -9.09 -14.87 -16.27
C ALA A 2 -7.66 -15.24 -16.74
N GLN A 3 -6.67 -14.37 -16.49
CA GLN A 3 -5.26 -14.63 -16.79
C GLN A 3 -4.68 -15.76 -15.92
N SER A 4 -4.99 -15.76 -14.62
CA SER A 4 -4.48 -16.73 -13.64
C SER A 4 -4.94 -18.16 -13.96
N ARG A 5 -6.20 -18.33 -14.41
CA ARG A 5 -6.73 -19.63 -14.86
C ARG A 5 -6.03 -20.17 -16.11
N ARG A 6 -5.49 -19.29 -16.97
CA ARG A 6 -4.76 -19.70 -18.19
C ARG A 6 -3.32 -20.12 -17.90
N LEU A 7 -2.72 -19.56 -16.86
CA LEU A 7 -1.34 -19.83 -16.46
C LEU A 7 -1.24 -20.89 -15.34
N ASP A 8 -2.39 -21.43 -14.90
CA ASP A 8 -2.53 -22.35 -13.76
C ASP A 8 -1.82 -21.86 -12.49
N VAL A 9 -1.92 -20.55 -12.22
CA VAL A 9 -1.33 -19.92 -11.04
C VAL A 9 -2.41 -19.54 -10.03
N VAL A 10 -2.14 -19.86 -8.77
CA VAL A 10 -2.95 -19.39 -7.64
C VAL A 10 -2.67 -17.90 -7.45
N VAL A 11 -3.73 -17.11 -7.31
CA VAL A 11 -3.65 -15.68 -7.00
C VAL A 11 -4.22 -15.39 -5.62
N CYS A 12 -3.57 -14.47 -4.92
CA CYS A 12 -4.02 -13.91 -3.65
C CYS A 12 -4.30 -12.41 -3.84
N ILE A 13 -5.23 -11.86 -3.05
CA ILE A 13 -5.46 -10.42 -2.94
C ILE A 13 -5.18 -10.05 -1.49
N ALA A 14 -4.28 -9.08 -1.30
CA ALA A 14 -4.07 -8.43 -0.01
C ALA A 14 -4.77 -7.07 -0.03
N LEU A 15 -5.52 -6.77 1.02
CA LEU A 15 -6.06 -5.44 1.30
C LEU A 15 -5.26 -4.87 2.47
N LEU A 16 -4.74 -3.67 2.30
CA LEU A 16 -3.86 -3.01 3.26
C LEU A 16 -4.46 -1.65 3.63
N ASP A 17 -4.42 -1.31 4.92
CA ASP A 17 -4.83 -0.02 5.44
C ASP A 17 -3.73 0.53 6.36
N ILE A 18 -3.54 1.86 6.36
CA ILE A 18 -2.56 2.51 7.23
C ILE A 18 -3.29 3.01 8.46
N ASP A 19 -3.07 2.32 9.58
CA ASP A 19 -3.68 2.65 10.85
C ASP A 19 -3.46 4.11 11.24
N HIS A 20 -4.55 4.78 11.61
CA HIS A 20 -4.54 6.17 12.08
C HIS A 20 -3.90 7.18 11.11
N PHE A 21 -3.88 6.92 9.79
CA PHE A 21 -3.26 7.82 8.82
C PHE A 21 -3.78 9.28 8.92
N LYS A 22 -5.07 9.47 9.21
CA LYS A 22 -5.64 10.79 9.46
C LYS A 22 -4.96 11.54 10.63
N ARG A 23 -4.61 10.84 11.73
CA ARG A 23 -3.91 11.45 12.86
C ARG A 23 -2.53 11.97 12.45
N VAL A 24 -1.83 11.27 11.55
CA VAL A 24 -0.56 11.74 11.00
C VAL A 24 -0.76 13.03 10.20
N ASN A 25 -1.78 13.08 9.34
CA ASN A 25 -2.10 14.32 8.61
C ASN A 25 -2.45 15.47 9.56
N ASP A 26 -3.24 15.20 10.59
CA ASP A 26 -3.72 16.21 11.53
C ASP A 26 -2.59 16.76 12.42
N VAL A 27 -1.62 15.92 12.83
CA VAL A 27 -0.51 16.31 13.72
C VAL A 27 0.71 16.83 12.95
N CYS A 28 1.05 16.22 11.81
CA CYS A 28 2.28 16.48 11.08
C CYS A 28 2.06 17.27 9.77
N GLY A 29 0.80 17.47 9.38
CA GLY A 29 0.44 18.10 8.12
C GLY A 29 0.43 17.12 6.94
N HIS A 30 -0.36 17.46 5.92
CA HIS A 30 -0.58 16.62 4.74
C HIS A 30 0.71 16.31 3.97
N SER A 31 1.68 17.23 3.92
CA SER A 31 2.97 17.01 3.25
C SER A 31 3.76 15.84 3.84
N VAL A 32 3.63 15.59 5.15
CA VAL A 32 4.22 14.43 5.81
C VAL A 32 3.42 13.17 5.52
N GLY A 33 2.09 13.26 5.52
CA GLY A 33 1.22 12.16 5.10
C GLY A 33 1.54 11.64 3.71
N TYR A 34 1.80 12.54 2.75
CA TYR A 34 2.22 12.14 1.40
C TYR A 34 3.53 11.34 1.41
N ARG A 35 4.52 11.76 2.20
CA ARG A 35 5.79 11.02 2.32
C ARG A 35 5.56 9.63 2.92
N VAL A 36 4.72 9.52 3.94
CA VAL A 36 4.35 8.23 4.54
C VAL A 36 3.72 7.31 3.50
N LEU A 37 2.82 7.82 2.64
CA LEU A 37 2.24 7.02 1.55
C LEU A 37 3.29 6.57 0.53
N GLN A 38 4.24 7.43 0.17
CA GLN A 38 5.32 7.10 -0.77
C GLN A 38 6.23 6.00 -0.21
N GLU A 39 6.67 6.13 1.04
CA GLU A 39 7.50 5.13 1.71
C GLU A 39 6.75 3.80 1.89
N PHE A 40 5.50 3.86 2.34
CA PHE A 40 4.66 2.67 2.47
C PHE A 40 4.50 1.92 1.14
N ALA A 41 4.25 2.64 0.04
CA ALA A 41 4.17 2.05 -1.28
C ALA A 41 5.51 1.44 -1.72
N SER A 42 6.64 2.11 -1.45
CA SER A 42 7.98 1.57 -1.76
C SER A 42 8.21 0.23 -1.06
N ILE A 43 7.91 0.18 0.25
CA ILE A 43 8.03 -1.03 1.07
C ILE A 43 7.09 -2.13 0.57
N ALA A 44 5.83 -1.80 0.28
CA ALA A 44 4.84 -2.77 -0.21
C ALA A 44 5.20 -3.36 -1.58
N MET A 45 5.89 -2.59 -2.43
CA MET A 45 6.41 -3.07 -3.71
C MET A 45 7.73 -3.84 -3.58
N GLY A 46 8.34 -3.88 -2.39
CA GLY A 46 9.66 -4.48 -2.17
C GLY A 46 10.80 -3.69 -2.83
N VAL A 47 10.57 -2.41 -3.12
CA VAL A 47 11.60 -1.50 -3.64
C VAL A 47 12.28 -0.88 -2.42
N VAL A 48 13.49 -1.36 -2.12
CA VAL A 48 14.34 -0.87 -1.02
C VAL A 48 15.49 -0.05 -1.59
#